data_AF-A0A3C1F446-F1
#
_entry.id   AF-A0A3C1F446-F1
#
_cell.length_a   1.000
_cell.length_b   1.000
_cell.length_c   1.000
_cell.angle_alpha   90.00
_cell.angle_beta   90.00
_cell.angle_gamma   90.00
#
_symmetry.space_group_name_H-M   'P 1'
#
loop_
_entity.id
_entity.type
_entity.pdbx_description
1 polymer ?
#
loop_
_entity_poly.entity_id
_entity_poly.type
_entity_poly.pdbx_seq_one_letter_code
_entity_poly.pdbx_strand_id
1 'polypeptide(L)'
;MIKIKRRALFEDDRLTERGQKSLTLLELIRRGGPMTRTELSQGTGFNIVTVSNYVSDFIKGGLVVERGFDISTGGRKPVLIELNAKAGFAMGVDVGPMDFPNIIMRAVITDLRGAIVHQHTKPRSVATMDQVLEQVGELIREALKTSPVDPAQIQGIGIGVGGILDERAGTIRDTS
;
A
#
# COMPACT_ATOMS: atom_id res chain seq x y z
N MET A 1 11.17 -24.96 1.50
CA MET A 1 12.06 -23.84 1.86
C MET A 1 11.91 -22.74 0.82
N ILE A 2 11.26 -21.62 1.16
CA ILE A 2 11.19 -20.46 0.26
C ILE A 2 12.56 -19.79 0.30
N LYS A 3 13.34 -19.86 -0.79
CA LYS A 3 14.53 -19.03 -0.95
C LYS A 3 14.06 -17.60 -1.23
N ILE A 4 14.10 -16.74 -0.22
CA ILE A 4 14.00 -15.31 -0.47
C ILE A 4 15.31 -14.94 -1.16
N LYS A 5 15.26 -14.59 -2.45
CA LYS A 5 16.43 -13.98 -3.08
C LYS A 5 16.77 -12.75 -2.24
N ARG A 6 17.93 -12.76 -1.56
CA ARG A 6 18.62 -11.55 -1.09
C ARG A 6 18.97 -10.70 -2.32
N ARG A 7 17.98 -10.10 -2.93
CA ARG A 7 18.18 -8.99 -3.86
C ARG A 7 17.90 -7.74 -3.04
N ALA A 8 18.87 -7.35 -2.22
CA ALA A 8 18.99 -6.01 -1.63
C ALA A 8 17.70 -5.36 -1.08
N LEU A 9 16.74 -6.11 -0.53
CA LEU A 9 15.48 -5.50 -0.06
C LEU A 9 15.59 -4.82 1.33
N PHE A 10 16.72 -4.99 2.03
CA PHE A 10 16.89 -4.50 3.41
C PHE A 10 18.30 -4.02 3.77
N GLU A 11 19.22 -3.85 2.81
CA GLU A 11 20.51 -3.20 3.07
C GLU A 11 20.36 -1.68 2.89
N ASP A 12 20.19 -0.98 4.02
CA ASP A 12 20.33 0.48 4.22
C ASP A 12 19.77 1.39 3.10
N ASP A 13 18.58 1.06 2.58
CA ASP A 13 17.79 1.97 1.73
C ASP A 13 17.13 3.04 2.61
N ARG A 14 17.97 3.77 3.34
CA ARG A 14 17.55 5.01 3.98
C ARG A 14 17.10 5.94 2.88
N LEU A 15 15.80 6.15 2.82
CA LEU A 15 15.23 7.19 1.98
C LEU A 15 16.05 8.46 2.17
N THR A 16 16.39 9.10 1.05
CA THR A 16 17.01 10.43 1.08
C THR A 16 16.18 11.37 1.96
N GLU A 17 16.77 12.44 2.49
CA GLU A 17 16.03 13.44 3.27
C GLU A 17 14.79 13.94 2.52
N ARG A 18 14.92 14.11 1.18
CA ARG A 18 13.79 14.44 0.31
C ARG A 18 12.71 13.34 0.31
N GLY A 19 13.10 12.09 0.18
CA GLY A 19 12.18 10.94 0.22
C GLY A 19 11.44 10.84 1.56
N GLN A 20 12.14 11.03 2.68
CA GLN A 20 11.52 11.02 4.01
C GLN A 20 10.49 12.14 4.16
N LYS A 21 10.86 13.38 3.83
CA LYS A 21 9.94 14.53 3.88
C LYS A 21 8.73 14.33 2.97
N SER A 22 8.96 13.82 1.76
CA SER A 22 7.89 13.48 0.81
C SER A 22 6.90 12.49 1.41
N LEU A 23 7.37 11.38 2.00
CA LEU A 23 6.50 10.38 2.62
C LEU A 23 5.79 10.93 3.86
N THR A 24 6.47 11.68 4.72
CA THR A 24 5.86 12.30 5.91
C THR A 24 4.69 13.20 5.51
N LEU A 25 4.87 14.03 4.48
CA LEU A 25 3.81 14.91 4.00
C LEU A 25 2.65 14.13 3.37
N LEU A 26 2.94 13.14 2.52
CA LEU A 26 1.91 12.33 1.87
C LEU A 26 1.12 11.50 2.90
N GLU A 27 1.77 10.96 3.93
CA GLU A 27 1.12 10.23 5.01
C GLU A 27 0.21 11.14 5.84
N LEU A 28 0.63 12.39 6.09
CA LEU A 28 -0.23 13.38 6.74
C LEU A 28 -1.49 13.65 5.91
N ILE A 29 -1.35 13.84 4.60
CA ILE A 29 -2.50 14.04 3.68
C ILE A 29 -3.41 12.79 3.68
N ARG A 30 -2.83 11.59 3.65
CA ARG A 30 -3.58 10.32 3.66
C ARG A 30 -4.44 10.17 4.91
N ARG A 31 -3.89 10.48 6.09
CA ARG A 31 -4.58 10.35 7.39
C ARG A 31 -5.49 11.53 7.75
N GLY A 32 -5.08 12.74 7.40
CA GLY A 32 -5.68 14.00 7.87
C GLY A 32 -6.90 14.48 7.09
N GLY A 33 -7.21 13.90 5.94
CA GLY A 33 -8.30 14.36 5.07
C GLY A 33 -7.91 15.59 4.24
N PRO A 34 -8.87 16.28 3.62
CA PRO A 34 -8.57 17.48 2.85
C PRO A 34 -7.96 18.57 3.76
N MET A 35 -6.73 19.00 3.45
CA MET A 35 -5.98 19.97 4.26
C MET A 35 -5.44 21.11 3.40
N THR A 36 -5.34 22.30 3.96
CA THR A 36 -4.65 23.43 3.33
C THR A 36 -3.13 23.26 3.41
N ARG A 37 -2.40 23.93 2.50
CA ARG A 37 -0.92 23.95 2.55
C ARG A 37 -0.38 24.52 3.87
N THR A 38 -1.12 25.43 4.52
CA THR A 38 -0.76 25.98 5.83
C THR A 38 -0.89 24.94 6.94
N GLU A 39 -2.00 24.19 6.98
CA GLU A 39 -2.18 23.11 7.96
C GLU A 39 -1.16 21.99 7.75
N LEU A 40 -0.83 21.67 6.49
CA LEU A 40 0.23 20.71 6.16
C LEU A 40 1.61 21.18 6.64
N SER A 41 1.92 22.47 6.49
CA SER A 41 3.16 23.08 7.01
C SER A 41 3.23 22.99 8.53
N GLN A 42 2.14 23.32 9.23
CA GLN A 42 2.04 23.22 10.69
C GLN A 42 2.15 21.77 11.17
N GLY A 43 1.45 20.83 10.52
CA GLY A 43 1.43 19.43 10.92
C GLY A 43 2.74 18.67 10.64
N THR A 44 3.51 19.08 9.63
CA THR A 44 4.82 18.48 9.31
C THR A 44 6.01 19.21 9.91
N GLY A 45 5.84 20.49 10.29
CA GLY A 45 6.94 21.38 10.66
C GLY A 45 7.79 21.87 9.48
N PHE A 46 7.41 21.55 8.24
CA PHE A 46 8.11 22.05 7.04
C PHE A 46 7.68 23.47 6.71
N ASN A 47 8.59 24.26 6.13
CA ASN A 47 8.21 25.60 5.66
C ASN A 47 7.21 25.54 4.48
N ILE A 48 6.46 26.62 4.29
CA ILE A 48 5.37 26.69 3.30
C ILE A 48 5.84 26.47 1.85
N VAL A 49 7.06 26.89 1.53
CA VAL A 49 7.66 26.72 0.19
C VAL A 49 7.93 25.24 -0.09
N THR A 50 8.46 24.52 0.90
CA THR A 50 8.75 23.09 0.82
C THR A 50 7.47 22.28 0.62
N VAL A 51 6.43 22.57 1.42
CA VAL A 51 5.11 21.94 1.26
C VAL A 51 4.54 22.22 -0.13
N SER A 52 4.62 23.46 -0.60
CA SER A 52 4.09 23.85 -1.91
C SER A 52 4.78 23.11 -3.06
N ASN A 53 6.09 22.90 -2.98
CA ASN A 53 6.85 22.14 -3.97
C ASN A 53 6.40 20.67 -4.00
N TYR A 54 6.35 19.99 -2.85
CA TYR A 54 5.91 18.60 -2.79
C TYR A 54 4.46 18.42 -3.24
N VAL A 55 3.55 19.28 -2.78
CA VAL A 55 2.14 19.23 -3.23
C VAL A 55 2.04 19.40 -4.74
N SER A 56 2.83 20.32 -5.33
CA SER A 56 2.85 20.49 -6.78
C SER A 56 3.37 19.25 -7.50
N ASP A 57 4.42 18.60 -6.98
CA ASP A 57 4.93 17.34 -7.51
C ASP A 57 3.89 16.22 -7.39
N PHE A 58 3.17 16.13 -6.28
CA PHE A 58 2.11 15.14 -6.07
C PHE A 58 0.90 15.36 -6.99
N ILE A 59 0.50 16.62 -7.22
CA ILE A 59 -0.58 16.94 -8.17
C ILE A 59 -0.16 16.54 -9.59
N LYS A 60 1.07 16.89 -10.01
CA LYS A 60 1.62 16.47 -11.31
C LYS A 60 1.67 14.96 -11.46
N GLY A 61 2.00 14.24 -10.39
CA GLY A 61 1.98 12.77 -10.33
C GLY A 61 0.59 12.16 -10.11
N GLY A 62 -0.46 12.96 -9.97
CA GLY A 62 -1.83 12.50 -9.75
C GLY A 62 -2.10 11.88 -8.36
N LEU A 63 -1.16 11.93 -7.42
CA LEU A 63 -1.30 11.35 -6.08
C LEU A 63 -2.24 12.15 -5.18
N VAL A 64 -2.34 13.46 -5.40
CA VAL A 64 -3.25 14.34 -4.66
C VAL A 64 -3.99 15.25 -5.65
N VAL A 65 -5.16 15.74 -5.25
CA VAL A 65 -5.98 16.67 -6.02
C VAL A 65 -6.35 17.90 -5.19
N GLU A 66 -6.63 19.00 -5.88
CA GLU A 66 -7.15 20.21 -5.26
C GLU A 66 -8.69 20.18 -5.26
N ARG A 67 -9.30 20.38 -4.09
CA ARG A 67 -10.76 20.48 -3.92
C ARG A 67 -11.14 21.89 -3.51
N GLY A 68 -12.06 22.51 -4.27
CA GLY A 68 -12.74 23.74 -3.86
C GLY A 68 -14.01 23.44 -3.07
N PHE A 69 -14.44 24.35 -2.18
CA PHE A 69 -15.77 24.26 -1.55
C PHE A 69 -16.88 24.62 -2.53
N ASP A 70 -17.97 23.85 -2.53
CA ASP A 70 -19.15 24.02 -3.41
C ASP A 70 -20.16 25.09 -2.92
N ILE A 71 -20.05 25.61 -1.69
CA ILE A 71 -21.04 26.57 -1.13
C ILE A 71 -20.31 27.78 -0.50
N SER A 72 -20.74 29.01 -0.83
CA SER A 72 -20.00 30.26 -0.61
C SER A 72 -20.71 31.20 0.37
N THR A 73 -19.97 31.77 1.32
CA THR A 73 -20.39 32.94 2.13
C THR A 73 -19.23 33.96 2.35
N GLY A 74 -18.35 34.16 1.35
CA GLY A 74 -17.40 35.29 1.27
C GLY A 74 -15.92 34.98 1.55
N GLY A 75 -15.01 35.69 0.84
CA GLY A 75 -13.53 35.57 0.94
C GLY A 75 -12.86 34.68 -0.13
N ARG A 76 -11.52 34.78 -0.30
CA ARG A 76 -10.74 33.83 -1.13
C ARG A 76 -10.66 32.50 -0.39
N LYS A 77 -11.49 31.53 -0.79
CA LYS A 77 -11.54 30.20 -0.19
C LYS A 77 -10.15 29.53 -0.19
N PRO A 78 -9.75 28.88 0.92
CA PRO A 78 -8.52 28.10 0.93
C PRO A 78 -8.67 26.87 0.03
N VAL A 79 -7.63 26.60 -0.76
CA VAL A 79 -7.53 25.39 -1.60
C VAL A 79 -7.18 24.21 -0.70
N LEU A 80 -8.04 23.18 -0.70
CA LEU A 80 -7.81 21.96 0.06
C LEU A 80 -7.10 20.93 -0.81
N ILE A 81 -6.13 20.24 -0.21
CA ILE A 81 -5.36 19.16 -0.82
C ILE A 81 -5.86 17.85 -0.23
N GLU A 82 -6.29 16.94 -1.08
CA GLU A 82 -6.73 15.61 -0.68
C GLU A 82 -6.01 14.51 -1.46
N LEU A 83 -5.82 13.35 -0.82
CA LEU A 83 -5.27 12.18 -1.50
C LEU A 83 -6.23 11.72 -2.61
N ASN A 84 -5.70 11.53 -3.82
CA ASN A 84 -6.39 10.81 -4.87
C ASN A 84 -6.34 9.31 -4.57
N ALA A 85 -7.36 8.81 -3.88
CA ALA A 85 -7.42 7.41 -3.46
C ALA A 85 -7.26 6.43 -4.64
N LYS A 86 -7.74 6.81 -5.83
CA LYS A 86 -7.74 5.99 -7.04
C LYS A 86 -6.48 6.15 -7.90
N ALA A 87 -5.47 6.89 -7.44
CA ALA A 87 -4.21 7.08 -8.19
C ALA A 87 -3.40 5.79 -8.35
N GLY A 88 -3.67 4.78 -7.53
CA GLY A 88 -3.10 3.45 -7.66
C GLY A 88 -3.77 2.48 -6.70
N PHE A 89 -3.60 1.19 -6.96
CA PHE A 89 -4.10 0.12 -6.11
C PHE A 89 -2.95 -0.78 -5.67
N ALA A 90 -3.11 -1.47 -4.55
CA ALA A 90 -2.17 -2.49 -4.09
C ALA A 90 -2.94 -3.78 -3.78
N MET A 91 -2.30 -4.93 -3.99
CA MET A 91 -2.85 -6.21 -3.56
C MET A 91 -2.08 -6.72 -2.34
N GLY A 92 -2.81 -7.10 -1.29
CA GLY A 92 -2.28 -7.85 -0.16
C GLY A 92 -2.74 -9.29 -0.22
N VAL A 93 -1.84 -10.24 -0.07
CA VAL A 93 -2.16 -11.68 0.02
C VAL A 93 -1.73 -12.19 1.38
N ASP A 94 -2.68 -12.73 2.14
CA ASP A 94 -2.45 -13.44 3.37
C ASP A 94 -2.60 -14.94 3.12
N VAL A 95 -1.50 -15.68 3.28
CA VAL A 95 -1.47 -17.14 3.09
C VAL A 95 -1.87 -17.87 4.39
N GLY A 96 -1.97 -17.15 5.50
CA GLY A 96 -2.22 -17.70 6.82
C GLY A 96 -1.04 -18.53 7.36
N PRO A 97 -1.18 -19.10 8.57
CA PRO A 97 -0.15 -19.93 9.17
C PRO A 97 -0.04 -21.28 8.45
N MET A 98 1.19 -21.82 8.34
CA MET A 98 1.47 -23.03 7.57
C MET A 98 0.98 -24.32 8.26
N ASP A 99 0.99 -24.36 9.58
CA ASP A 99 0.92 -25.62 10.36
C ASP A 99 -0.51 -25.98 10.83
N PHE A 100 -1.49 -25.17 10.47
CA PHE A 100 -2.87 -25.36 10.91
C PHE A 100 -3.73 -25.93 9.76
N PRO A 101 -4.58 -26.94 10.02
CA PRO A 101 -5.58 -27.38 9.05
C PRO A 101 -6.70 -26.33 8.92
N ASN A 102 -7.40 -26.32 7.79
CA ASN A 102 -8.56 -25.47 7.51
C ASN A 102 -8.27 -23.94 7.51
N ILE A 103 -7.10 -23.54 7.02
CA ILE A 103 -6.75 -22.13 6.87
C ILE A 103 -7.41 -21.53 5.64
N ILE A 104 -7.83 -20.28 5.74
CA ILE A 104 -8.38 -19.50 4.63
C ILE A 104 -7.30 -18.51 4.17
N MET A 105 -6.86 -18.65 2.93
CA MET A 105 -6.05 -17.63 2.29
C MET A 105 -6.93 -16.49 1.81
N ARG A 106 -6.40 -15.27 1.82
CA ARG A 106 -7.12 -14.07 1.42
C ARG A 106 -6.26 -13.22 0.50
N ALA A 107 -6.86 -12.75 -0.60
CA ALA A 107 -6.33 -11.65 -1.37
C ALA A 107 -7.25 -10.44 -1.20
N VAL A 108 -6.69 -9.28 -0.91
CA VAL A 108 -7.41 -7.99 -0.87
C VAL A 108 -6.77 -7.05 -1.85
N ILE A 109 -7.57 -6.27 -2.56
CA ILE A 109 -7.10 -5.11 -3.34
C ILE A 109 -7.55 -3.87 -2.57
N THR A 110 -6.64 -2.93 -2.36
CA THR A 110 -6.91 -1.68 -1.67
C THR A 110 -6.58 -0.48 -2.53
N ASP A 111 -7.30 0.62 -2.33
CA ASP A 111 -6.92 1.93 -2.85
C ASP A 111 -5.77 2.56 -2.01
N LEU A 112 -5.30 3.75 -2.38
CA LEU A 112 -4.22 4.43 -1.64
C LEU A 112 -4.64 4.93 -0.25
N ARG A 113 -5.94 4.98 0.08
CA ARG A 113 -6.39 5.24 1.45
C ARG A 113 -6.33 3.98 2.31
N GLY A 114 -6.17 2.81 1.70
CA GLY A 114 -6.21 1.50 2.35
C GLY A 114 -7.63 0.94 2.44
N ALA A 115 -8.60 1.51 1.73
CA ALA A 115 -9.94 0.95 1.67
C ALA A 115 -9.93 -0.31 0.80
N ILE A 116 -10.49 -1.41 1.30
CA ILE A 116 -10.63 -2.66 0.53
C ILE A 116 -11.67 -2.43 -0.57
N VAL A 117 -11.21 -2.50 -1.83
CA VAL A 117 -12.07 -2.38 -3.01
C VAL A 117 -12.50 -3.73 -3.57
N HIS A 118 -11.73 -4.78 -3.28
CA HIS A 118 -12.07 -6.14 -3.64
C HIS A 118 -11.43 -7.13 -2.66
N GLN A 119 -12.11 -8.24 -2.42
CA GLN A 119 -11.58 -9.33 -1.59
C GLN A 119 -11.94 -10.67 -2.22
N HIS A 120 -10.98 -11.59 -2.23
CA HIS A 120 -11.19 -12.98 -2.60
C HIS A 120 -10.59 -13.90 -1.54
N THR A 121 -11.24 -15.04 -1.28
CA THR A 121 -10.79 -16.00 -0.26
C THR A 121 -10.87 -17.42 -0.78
N LYS A 122 -9.88 -18.24 -0.43
CA LYS A 122 -9.83 -19.66 -0.82
C LYS A 122 -9.36 -20.50 0.37
N PRO A 123 -10.01 -21.65 0.67
CA PRO A 123 -9.46 -22.57 1.65
C PRO A 123 -8.13 -23.12 1.15
N ARG A 124 -7.16 -23.25 2.06
CA ARG A 124 -5.87 -23.88 1.80
C ARG A 124 -5.96 -25.35 2.14
N SER A 125 -5.70 -26.20 1.16
CA SER A 125 -5.58 -27.65 1.39
C SER A 125 -4.26 -27.98 2.09
N VAL A 126 -4.19 -29.10 2.81
CA VAL A 126 -2.91 -29.66 3.27
C VAL A 126 -2.06 -29.91 2.03
N ALA A 127 -0.91 -29.25 1.97
CA ALA A 127 -0.17 -29.08 0.74
C ALA A 127 1.32 -28.91 1.02
N THR A 128 2.16 -29.43 0.12
CA THR A 128 3.57 -29.10 0.04
C THR A 128 3.76 -27.61 -0.28
N MET A 129 4.96 -27.09 -0.05
CA MET A 129 5.25 -25.67 -0.33
C MET A 129 4.97 -25.28 -1.78
N ASP A 130 5.32 -26.12 -2.75
CA ASP A 130 5.09 -25.83 -4.18
C ASP A 130 3.59 -25.75 -4.49
N GLN A 131 2.79 -26.63 -3.88
CA GLN A 131 1.33 -26.61 -4.00
C GLN A 131 0.71 -25.38 -3.30
N VAL A 132 1.31 -24.87 -2.22
CA VAL A 132 0.87 -23.61 -1.59
C VAL A 132 1.16 -22.43 -2.53
N LEU A 133 2.34 -22.38 -3.16
CA LEU A 133 2.66 -21.33 -4.12
C LEU A 133 1.73 -21.35 -5.34
N GLU A 134 1.38 -22.53 -5.83
CA GLU A 134 0.39 -22.69 -6.89
C GLU A 134 -0.99 -22.16 -6.47
N GLN A 135 -1.47 -22.55 -5.29
CA GLN A 135 -2.74 -22.06 -4.73
C GLN A 135 -2.75 -20.54 -4.52
N VAL A 136 -1.63 -19.94 -4.10
CA VAL A 136 -1.47 -18.48 -3.99
C VAL A 136 -1.55 -17.82 -5.37
N GLY A 137 -0.87 -18.39 -6.37
CA GLY A 137 -0.93 -17.90 -7.75
C GLY A 137 -2.36 -17.96 -8.33
N GLU A 138 -3.10 -19.03 -8.03
CA GLU A 138 -4.52 -19.13 -8.38
C GLU A 138 -5.38 -18.08 -7.67
N LEU A 139 -5.22 -17.94 -6.36
CA LEU A 139 -5.93 -16.94 -5.56
C LEU A 139 -5.72 -15.52 -6.11
N ILE A 140 -4.47 -15.17 -6.47
CA ILE A 140 -4.14 -13.87 -7.10
C ILE A 140 -4.86 -13.73 -8.44
N ARG A 141 -4.75 -14.73 -9.33
CA ARG A 141 -5.38 -14.70 -10.67
C ARG A 141 -6.90 -14.57 -10.57
N GLU A 142 -7.53 -15.31 -9.66
CA GLU A 142 -8.97 -15.25 -9.40
C GLU A 142 -9.39 -13.89 -8.84
N ALA A 143 -8.62 -13.34 -7.89
CA ALA A 143 -8.86 -12.01 -7.33
C ALA A 143 -8.76 -10.92 -8.40
N LEU A 144 -7.76 -10.97 -9.27
CA LEU A 144 -7.59 -10.04 -10.39
C LEU A 144 -8.74 -10.15 -11.41
N LYS A 145 -9.15 -11.37 -11.75
CA LYS A 145 -10.21 -11.62 -12.74
C LYS A 145 -11.58 -11.15 -12.26
N THR A 146 -11.84 -11.23 -10.95
CA THR A 146 -13.13 -10.88 -10.34
C THR A 146 -13.19 -9.45 -9.82
N SER A 147 -12.05 -8.75 -9.79
CA SER A 147 -11.98 -7.36 -9.34
C SER A 147 -12.56 -6.39 -10.37
N PRO A 148 -13.19 -5.29 -9.94
CA PRO A 148 -13.52 -4.17 -10.83
C PRO A 148 -12.30 -3.30 -11.19
N VAL A 149 -11.12 -3.55 -10.61
CA VAL A 149 -9.89 -2.79 -10.85
C VAL A 149 -9.12 -3.39 -12.02
N ASP A 150 -8.68 -2.53 -12.94
CA ASP A 150 -7.76 -2.95 -14.01
C ASP A 150 -6.42 -3.41 -13.39
N PRO A 151 -5.95 -4.64 -13.67
CA PRO A 151 -4.65 -5.12 -13.20
C PRO A 151 -3.48 -4.18 -13.50
N ALA A 152 -3.53 -3.38 -14.56
CA ALA A 152 -2.49 -2.39 -14.88
C ALA A 152 -2.39 -1.25 -13.85
N GLN A 153 -3.42 -1.02 -13.04
CA GLN A 153 -3.43 0.01 -11.99
C GLN A 153 -2.87 -0.50 -10.64
N ILE A 154 -2.61 -1.80 -10.52
CA ILE A 154 -2.04 -2.40 -9.31
C ILE A 154 -0.53 -2.16 -9.30
N GLN A 155 -0.07 -1.35 -8.36
CA GLN A 155 1.31 -0.90 -8.24
C GLN A 155 2.23 -1.97 -7.63
N GLY A 156 1.66 -2.95 -6.93
CA GLY A 156 2.42 -4.01 -6.30
C GLY A 156 1.55 -5.02 -5.57
N ILE A 157 2.16 -6.18 -5.29
CA ILE A 157 1.56 -7.27 -4.52
C ILE A 157 2.45 -7.54 -3.31
N GLY A 158 1.90 -7.39 -2.11
CA GLY A 158 2.52 -7.81 -0.86
C GLY A 158 1.99 -9.18 -0.46
N ILE A 159 2.89 -10.10 -0.06
CA ILE A 159 2.51 -11.44 0.39
C ILE A 159 2.96 -11.61 1.85
N GLY A 160 2.00 -11.83 2.74
CA GLY A 160 2.21 -12.23 4.13
C GLY A 160 2.12 -13.74 4.27
N VAL A 161 3.17 -14.34 4.85
CA VAL A 161 3.25 -15.78 5.13
C VAL A 161 3.57 -15.95 6.60
N GLY A 162 2.79 -16.78 7.31
CA GLY A 162 3.11 -17.16 8.68
C GLY A 162 4.22 -18.21 8.72
N GLY A 163 5.27 -17.97 9.51
CA GLY A 163 6.37 -18.92 9.74
C GLY A 163 7.54 -18.28 10.48
N ILE A 164 8.56 -19.07 10.84
CA ILE A 164 9.77 -18.54 11.49
C ILE A 164 10.73 -18.05 10.41
N LEU A 165 11.11 -16.77 10.51
CA LEU A 165 12.15 -16.21 9.66
C LEU A 165 13.53 -16.72 10.10
N ASP A 166 14.20 -17.49 9.25
CA ASP A 166 15.64 -17.72 9.37
C ASP A 166 16.38 -16.57 8.70
N GLU A 167 16.76 -15.57 9.49
CA GLU A 167 17.46 -14.36 9.05
C GLU A 167 18.82 -14.64 8.41
N ARG A 168 19.49 -15.73 8.80
CA ARG A 168 20.80 -16.11 8.25
C ARG A 168 20.66 -16.72 6.86
N ALA A 169 19.65 -17.57 6.66
CA ALA A 169 19.40 -18.21 5.37
C ALA A 169 18.55 -17.36 4.40
N GLY A 170 17.83 -16.35 4.89
CA GLY A 170 16.85 -15.62 4.10
C GLY A 170 15.70 -16.55 3.67
N THR A 171 15.24 -17.40 4.59
CA THR A 171 14.20 -18.38 4.30
C THR A 171 13.16 -18.37 5.41
N ILE A 172 11.89 -18.60 5.04
CA ILE A 172 10.88 -18.95 6.02
C ILE A 172 11.00 -20.45 6.26
N ARG A 173 11.28 -20.81 7.51
CA ARG A 173 11.27 -22.20 7.97
C ARG A 173 9.89 -22.53 8.51
N ASP A 174 9.47 -23.71 8.10
CA ASP A 174 8.39 -24.47 8.73
C ASP A 174 8.78 -24.73 10.19
N THR A 175 7.81 -24.74 11.11
CA THR A 175 8.04 -24.97 12.54
C THR A 175 8.12 -26.45 12.90
N SER A 176 8.05 -27.35 11.91
CA SER A 176 8.19 -28.81 12.07
C SER A 176 9.63 -29.33 12.03
#